data_AF-A0A345SUC5-F1
#
_entry.id   AF-A0A345SUC5-F1
#
_cell.length_a   1.000
_cell.length_b   1.000
_cell.length_c   1.000
_cell.angle_alpha   90.00
_cell.angle_beta   90.00
_cell.angle_gamma   90.00
#
_symmetry.space_group_name_H-M   'P 1'
#
loop_
_entity.id
_entity.type
_entity.pdbx_description
1 polymer ?
#
loop_
_entity_poly.entity_id
_entity_poly.type
_entity_poly.pdbx_seq_one_letter_code
_entity_poly.pdbx_strand_id
1 'polypeptide(L)'
;MTHRARRPEPPLGLLNPKVGVFYVAVLPQFIPASAPHLPMGVLLSCVHVAEGLLWSAVLVGFAHTVRGWLLRPAARRLLDRITGLVVVGFGVRLAAGD
;
A
#
# COMPACT_ATOMS: atom_id res chain seq x y z
N MET A 1 30.12 10.87 30.70
CA MET A 1 29.68 11.04 29.29
C MET A 1 28.91 9.80 28.89
N THR A 2 27.60 9.91 28.84
CA THR A 2 26.62 8.82 29.00
C THR A 2 26.30 8.07 27.70
N HIS A 3 26.53 6.75 27.75
CA HIS A 3 26.10 5.74 26.79
C HIS A 3 24.56 5.77 26.62
N ARG A 4 24.06 6.27 25.48
CA ARG A 4 22.62 6.23 25.16
C ARG A 4 22.31 4.85 24.54
N ALA A 5 21.80 3.93 25.37
CA ALA A 5 21.32 2.63 24.92
C ALA A 5 20.21 2.83 23.86
N ARG A 6 20.42 2.30 22.65
CA ARG A 6 19.36 2.20 21.64
C ARG A 6 18.29 1.26 22.20
N ARG A 7 17.07 1.74 22.38
CA ARG A 7 15.95 0.85 22.68
C ARG A 7 15.70 -0.04 21.45
N PRO A 8 15.41 -1.34 21.63
CA PRO A 8 14.96 -2.18 20.52
C PRO A 8 13.59 -1.67 20.08
N GLU A 9 13.53 -1.02 18.92
CA GLU A 9 12.27 -0.70 18.27
C GLU A 9 11.57 -2.04 17.94
N PRO A 10 10.32 -2.28 18.38
CA PRO A 10 9.58 -3.46 17.94
C PRO A 10 9.50 -3.43 16.40
N PRO A 11 9.64 -4.59 15.72
CA PRO A 11 9.60 -4.64 14.26
C PRO A 11 8.29 -4.01 13.79
N LEU A 12 8.41 -2.83 13.18
CA LEU A 12 7.33 -1.89 12.82
C LEU A 12 6.24 -2.47 11.88
N GLY A 13 6.34 -3.76 11.53
CA GLY A 13 5.41 -4.46 10.64
C GLY A 13 4.48 -5.48 11.31
N LEU A 14 4.69 -5.88 12.56
CA LEU A 14 3.96 -7.03 13.14
C LEU A 14 2.59 -6.70 13.76
N LEU A 15 2.30 -5.44 14.08
CA LEU A 15 1.04 -5.03 14.72
C LEU A 15 0.37 -3.91 13.93
N ASN A 16 0.05 -4.14 12.66
CA ASN A 16 -1.02 -3.39 12.03
C ASN A 16 -2.33 -4.18 12.25
N PRO A 17 -3.04 -3.96 13.38
CA PRO A 17 -4.24 -4.72 13.70
C PRO A 17 -5.30 -4.59 12.60
N LYS A 18 -5.25 -3.52 11.79
CA LYS A 18 -6.16 -3.32 10.67
C LYS A 18 -6.01 -4.41 9.61
N VAL A 19 -4.78 -4.86 9.33
CA VAL A 19 -4.52 -5.95 8.37
C VAL A 19 -5.01 -7.27 8.96
N GLY A 20 -4.71 -7.56 10.23
CA GLY A 20 -5.21 -8.76 10.90
C GLY A 20 -6.74 -8.83 10.92
N VAL A 21 -7.40 -7.74 11.29
CA VAL A 21 -8.87 -7.63 11.31
C VAL A 21 -9.47 -7.78 9.91
N PHE A 22 -8.85 -7.18 8.88
CA PHE A 22 -9.27 -7.37 7.49
C PHE A 22 -9.22 -8.84 7.09
N TYR A 23 -8.10 -9.52 7.37
CA TYR A 23 -7.94 -10.93 7.06
C TYR A 23 -8.97 -11.80 7.76
N VAL A 24 -9.21 -11.59 9.05
CA VAL A 24 -10.22 -12.32 9.82
C VAL A 24 -11.64 -12.11 9.26
N ALA A 25 -11.96 -10.91 8.76
CA ALA A 25 -13.27 -10.61 8.21
C ALA A 25 -13.48 -11.15 6.78
N VAL A 26 -12.42 -11.18 5.97
CA VAL A 26 -12.49 -11.43 4.53
C VAL A 26 -12.19 -12.89 4.18
N LEU A 27 -11.19 -13.51 4.81
CA LEU A 27 -10.79 -14.90 4.54
C LEU A 27 -11.94 -15.91 4.61
N PRO A 28 -12.79 -15.92 5.65
CA PRO A 28 -13.83 -16.94 5.79
C PRO A 28 -14.82 -16.97 4.61
N GLN A 29 -15.02 -15.83 3.94
CA GLN A 29 -15.95 -15.70 2.81
C GLN A 29 -15.45 -16.43 1.55
N PHE A 30 -14.13 -16.69 1.46
CA PHE A 30 -13.50 -17.36 0.32
C PHE A 30 -13.18 -18.83 0.59
N ILE A 31 -13.49 -19.35 1.78
CA ILE A 31 -13.27 -20.75 2.13
C ILE A 31 -14.58 -21.53 1.87
N PRO A 32 -14.59 -22.51 0.94
CA PRO A 32 -15.73 -23.41 0.75
C PRO A 32 -16.03 -24.18 2.04
N ALA A 33 -17.30 -24.35 2.38
CA ALA A 33 -17.73 -25.04 3.60
C ALA A 33 -17.23 -26.49 3.72
N SER A 34 -16.85 -27.11 2.60
CA SER A 34 -16.33 -28.48 2.51
C SER A 34 -14.80 -28.59 2.58
N ALA A 35 -14.07 -27.47 2.64
CA ALA A 35 -12.60 -27.44 2.60
C ALA A 35 -11.98 -27.19 3.99
N PRO A 36 -10.80 -27.77 4.31
CA PRO A 36 -10.13 -27.49 5.57
C PRO A 36 -9.68 -26.01 5.67
N HIS A 37 -10.10 -25.32 6.73
CA HIS A 37 -9.92 -23.86 6.87
C HIS A 37 -8.45 -23.40 6.92
N LEU A 38 -7.57 -24.15 7.61
CA LEU A 38 -6.16 -23.78 7.76
C LEU A 38 -5.39 -23.77 6.42
N PRO A 39 -5.31 -24.87 5.65
CA PRO A 39 -4.57 -24.86 4.39
C PRO A 39 -5.17 -23.90 3.36
N MET A 40 -6.50 -23.72 3.34
CA MET A 40 -7.13 -22.74 2.46
C MET A 40 -6.78 -21.31 2.85
N GLY A 41 -6.76 -21.00 4.15
CA GLY A 41 -6.37 -19.67 4.63
C GLY A 41 -4.90 -19.34 4.36
N VAL A 42 -4.01 -20.34 4.49
CA VAL A 42 -2.59 -20.21 4.09
C VAL A 42 -2.48 -19.96 2.59
N LEU A 43 -3.19 -20.73 1.75
CA LEU A 43 -3.17 -20.56 0.30
C LEU A 43 -3.61 -19.16 -0.13
N LEU A 44 -4.74 -18.68 0.39
CA LEU A 44 -5.27 -17.36 0.09
C LEU A 44 -4.31 -16.24 0.53
N SER A 45 -3.67 -16.40 1.69
CA SER A 45 -2.65 -15.45 2.18
C SER A 45 -1.43 -15.43 1.25
N CYS A 46 -0.97 -16.59 0.79
CA CYS A 46 0.12 -16.68 -0.18
C CYS A 46 -0.24 -16.02 -1.52
N VAL A 47 -1.47 -16.22 -2.02
CA VAL A 47 -1.95 -15.57 -3.25
C VAL A 47 -1.94 -14.06 -3.10
N HIS A 48 -2.43 -13.52 -1.99
CA HIS A 48 -2.42 -12.08 -1.74
C HIS A 48 -1.01 -11.51 -1.68
N VAL A 49 -0.08 -12.19 -1.00
CA VAL A 49 1.33 -11.77 -0.96
C VAL A 49 1.93 -11.80 -2.36
N ALA A 50 1.64 -12.83 -3.16
CA ALA A 50 2.13 -12.94 -4.53
C ALA A 50 1.57 -11.83 -5.43
N GLU A 51 0.29 -11.50 -5.31
CA GLU A 51 -0.34 -10.39 -6.03
C GLU A 51 0.30 -9.05 -5.65
N GLY A 52 0.48 -8.79 -4.34
CA GLY A 52 1.13 -7.58 -3.85
C GLY A 52 2.57 -7.45 -4.35
N LEU A 53 3.31 -8.56 -4.39
CA LEU A 53 4.68 -8.60 -4.90
C LEU A 53 4.72 -8.38 -6.41
N LEU A 54 3.83 -9.03 -7.17
CA LEU A 54 3.72 -8.85 -8.61
C LEU A 54 3.38 -7.40 -8.95
N TRP A 55 2.39 -6.82 -8.27
CA TRP A 55 2.01 -5.43 -8.44
C TRP A 55 3.15 -4.48 -8.09
N SER A 56 3.85 -4.72 -6.98
CA SER A 56 5.02 -3.93 -6.59
C SER A 56 6.14 -4.03 -7.62
N ALA A 57 6.41 -5.22 -8.15
CA ALA A 57 7.40 -5.44 -9.20
C ALA A 57 7.04 -4.69 -10.49
N VAL A 58 5.76 -4.70 -10.89
CA VAL A 58 5.25 -3.92 -12.03
C VAL A 58 5.46 -2.42 -11.79
N LEU A 59 5.09 -1.90 -10.62
CA LEU A 59 5.29 -0.49 -10.28
C LEU A 59 6.76 -0.09 -10.27
N VAL A 60 7.63 -0.90 -9.67
CA VAL A 60 9.08 -0.67 -9.64
C VAL A 60 9.66 -0.71 -11.05
N GLY A 61 9.30 -1.72 -11.85
CA GLY A 61 9.72 -1.83 -13.24
C GLY A 61 9.30 -0.62 -14.06
N PHE A 62 8.02 -0.24 -13.97
CA PHE A 62 7.50 0.96 -14.63
C PHE A 62 8.23 2.22 -14.18
N ALA A 63 8.43 2.41 -12.87
CA ALA A 63 9.16 3.53 -12.31
C ALA A 63 10.60 3.60 -12.84
N HIS A 64 11.28 2.46 -12.99
CA HIS A 64 12.59 2.38 -13.62
C HIS A 64 12.56 2.82 -15.08
N THR A 65 11.57 2.38 -15.86
CA THR A 65 11.41 2.78 -17.27
C THR A 65 11.19 4.29 -17.41
N VAL A 66 10.34 4.89 -16.57
CA VAL A 66 10.02 6.33 -16.65
C VAL A 66 10.99 7.21 -15.87
N ARG A 67 11.96 6.65 -15.14
CA ARG A 67 12.91 7.38 -14.28
C ARG A 67 13.61 8.51 -15.03
N GLY A 68 14.07 8.26 -16.26
CA GLY A 68 14.74 9.27 -17.08
C GLY A 68 13.85 10.47 -17.41
N TRP A 69 12.54 10.26 -17.58
CA TRP A 69 11.56 11.33 -17.78
C TRP A 69 11.20 12.03 -16.46
N LEU A 70 10.97 11.27 -15.39
CA LEU A 70 10.65 11.78 -14.05
C LEU A 70 11.71 12.73 -13.49
N LEU A 71 12.98 12.50 -13.82
CA LEU A 71 14.09 13.35 -13.42
C LEU A 71 14.15 14.68 -14.17
N ARG A 72 13.36 14.86 -15.24
CA ARG A 72 13.33 16.11 -16.00
C ARG A 72 12.53 17.17 -15.24
N PRO A 73 12.94 18.46 -15.31
CA PRO A 73 12.19 19.56 -14.68
C PRO A 73 10.73 19.66 -15.15
N ALA A 74 10.43 19.21 -16.38
CA ALA A 74 9.08 19.20 -16.93
C ALA A 74 8.16 18.19 -16.22
N ALA A 75 8.66 17.00 -15.88
CA ALA A 75 7.88 15.99 -15.18
C ALA A 75 7.56 16.43 -13.75
N ARG A 76 8.52 17.04 -13.04
CA ARG A 76 8.27 17.66 -11.73
C ARG A 76 7.18 18.73 -11.80
N ARG A 77 7.28 19.67 -12.75
CA ARG A 77 6.26 20.70 -12.95
C ARG A 77 4.88 20.12 -13.28
N LEU A 78 4.81 19.03 -14.04
CA LEU A 78 3.55 18.36 -14.33
C LEU A 78 2.95 17.71 -13.07
N LEU A 79 3.75 16.99 -12.29
CA LEU A 79 3.32 16.37 -11.03
C LEU A 79 2.85 17.42 -10.02
N ASP A 80 3.58 18.53 -9.89
CA ASP A 80 3.20 19.64 -9.02
C ASP A 80 1.87 20.26 -9.46
N ARG A 81 1.68 20.46 -10.77
CA ARG A 81 0.42 20.98 -11.33
C ARG A 81 -0.75 20.03 -11.13
N ILE A 82 -0.57 18.73 -11.37
CA ILE A 82 -1.61 17.73 -11.15
C ILE A 82 -2.00 17.69 -9.68
N THR A 83 -1.02 17.66 -8.78
CA THR A 83 -1.25 17.65 -7.33
C THR A 83 -1.99 18.91 -6.90
N GLY A 84 -1.53 20.09 -7.34
CA GLY A 84 -2.19 21.36 -7.06
C GLY A 84 -3.63 21.40 -7.61
N LEU A 85 -3.85 20.89 -8.83
CA LEU A 85 -5.17 20.84 -9.45
C LEU A 85 -6.12 19.91 -8.68
N VAL A 86 -5.65 18.75 -8.25
CA VAL A 86 -6.45 17.81 -7.45
C VAL A 86 -6.82 18.43 -6.10
N VAL A 87 -5.88 19.08 -5.42
CA VAL A 87 -6.15 19.74 -4.12
C VAL A 87 -7.11 20.90 -4.27
N VAL A 88 -6.89 21.79 -5.25
CA VAL A 88 -7.79 22.91 -5.52
C VAL A 88 -9.16 22.40 -5.94
N GLY A 89 -9.23 21.42 -6.84
CA GLY A 89 -10.48 20.81 -7.28
C GLY A 89 -11.25 20.15 -6.13
N PHE A 90 -10.54 19.48 -5.22
CA PHE A 90 -11.15 18.92 -4.02
C PHE A 90 -11.67 20.01 -3.07
N GLY A 91 -10.90 21.08 -2.85
CA GLY A 91 -11.32 22.22 -2.03
C GLY A 91 -12.52 22.98 -2.61
N VAL A 92 -12.55 23.16 -3.93
CA VAL A 92 -13.71 23.75 -4.64
C VAL A 92 -14.92 22.83 -4.52
N ARG A 93 -14.77 21.51 -4.71
CA ARG A 93 -15.87 20.56 -4.52
C ARG A 93 -16.38 20.57 -3.08
N LEU A 94 -15.52 20.73 -2.08
CA LEU A 94 -15.92 20.84 -0.69
C LEU A 94 -16.66 22.16 -0.41
N ALA A 95 -16.24 23.26 -1.02
CA ALA A 95 -16.82 24.58 -0.81
C ALA A 95 -18.10 24.82 -1.64
N ALA A 96 -18.25 24.13 -2.77
CA ALA A 96 -19.42 24.21 -3.64
C ALA A 96 -20.41 23.04 -3.43
N GLY A 97 -19.97 21.98 -2.75
CA GLY A 97 -20.80 20.88 -2.29
C GLY A 97 -21.22 21.13 -0.85
N ASP A 98 -22.15 22.06 -0.66
CA ASP A 98 -23.06 22.04 0.48
C ASP A 98 -23.93 20.77 0.42
#